data_AF-A0A536RQ25-F1
#
_entry.id   AF-A0A536RQ25-F1
#
_cell.length_a   1.000
_cell.length_b   1.000
_cell.length_c   1.000
_cell.angle_alpha   90.00
_cell.angle_beta   90.00
_cell.angle_gamma   90.00
#
_symmetry.space_group_name_H-M   'P 1'
#
loop_
_entity.id
_entity.type
_entity.pdbx_description
1 polymer ?
#
loop_
_entity_poly.entity_id
_entity_poly.type
_entity_poly.pdbx_seq_one_letter_code
_entity_poly.pdbx_strand_id
1 'polypeptide(L)'
;MGSLRPTRIAGLLYLVVVVAGLMVLKVVPDHIIVAGDAAATANNLRASETLFRVATLVDLLAEVLFLIVVLALYRIFKGVHEGLAAVMVVFVVISLPIILIAVSFEIAAVSLVGSADLGSAFGRPQLDALASLLLDLHDKAQLVDVMLWGLWLFPLGALQLRSGFVPRVVGVLAIVAGAGYVLDLAISVVAPDATKALSGAASLAQAGELATVVWLLAARGDTSRAAAHRVVAVAG
;
A
#
# COMPACT_ATOMS: atom_id res chain seq x y z
N MET A 1 30.09 1.21 12.49
CA MET A 1 29.21 0.17 13.07
C MET A 1 27.76 0.52 12.73
N GLY A 2 27.22 0.02 11.61
CA GLY A 2 25.78 0.14 11.36
C GLY A 2 25.06 -0.80 12.31
N SER A 3 24.33 -0.26 13.30
CA SER A 3 23.55 -1.11 14.21
C SER A 3 22.51 -1.87 13.40
N LEU A 4 22.24 -3.13 13.74
CA LEU A 4 21.26 -3.98 13.03
C LEU A 4 19.81 -3.71 13.42
N ARG A 5 19.64 -2.93 14.49
CA ARG A 5 18.35 -2.57 15.05
C ARG A 5 17.47 -1.79 14.05
N PRO A 6 17.97 -0.78 13.31
CA PRO A 6 17.15 0.00 12.39
C PRO A 6 16.59 -0.82 11.22
N THR A 7 17.34 -1.76 10.65
CA THR A 7 16.86 -2.61 9.54
C THR A 7 15.73 -3.54 10.00
N ARG A 8 15.87 -4.15 11.19
CA ARG A 8 14.82 -5.01 11.75
C ARG A 8 13.59 -4.23 12.19
N ILE A 9 13.78 -3.02 12.74
CA ILE A 9 12.67 -2.13 13.07
C ILE A 9 11.92 -1.75 11.78
N ALA A 10 12.63 -1.41 10.69
CA ALA A 10 11.99 -1.16 9.40
C ALA A 10 11.21 -2.40 8.90
N GLY A 11 11.76 -3.60 9.06
CA GLY A 11 11.05 -4.84 8.74
C GLY A 11 9.79 -5.06 9.58
N LEU A 12 9.84 -4.79 10.88
CA LEU A 12 8.69 -4.92 11.78
C LEU A 12 7.60 -3.89 11.45
N LEU A 13 7.99 -2.64 11.23
CA LEU A 13 7.05 -1.59 10.81
C LEU A 13 6.42 -1.94 9.48
N TYR A 14 7.19 -2.45 8.52
CA TYR A 14 6.65 -2.85 7.23
C TYR A 14 5.69 -4.05 7.36
N LEU A 15 5.99 -5.01 8.24
CA LEU A 15 5.06 -6.09 8.55
C LEU A 15 3.73 -5.57 9.12
N VAL A 16 3.77 -4.58 10.02
CA VAL A 16 2.57 -3.94 10.58
C VAL A 16 1.76 -3.29 9.47
N VAL A 17 2.40 -2.56 8.54
CA VAL A 17 1.73 -1.96 7.37
C VAL A 17 1.05 -3.03 6.51
N VAL A 18 1.75 -4.13 6.19
CA VAL A 18 1.16 -5.21 5.37
C VAL A 18 -0.06 -5.84 6.04
N VAL A 19 0.01 -6.08 7.35
CA VAL A 19 -1.13 -6.65 8.11
C VAL A 19 -2.29 -5.66 8.20
N ALA A 20 -2.00 -4.38 8.44
CA ALA A 20 -3.01 -3.32 8.47
C ALA A 20 -3.70 -3.19 7.09
N GLY A 21 -2.93 -3.16 6.00
CA GLY A 21 -3.44 -3.11 4.64
C GLY A 21 -4.34 -4.31 4.31
N LEU A 22 -3.96 -5.53 4.70
CA LEU A 22 -4.81 -6.71 4.51
C LEU A 22 -6.16 -6.58 5.26
N MET A 23 -6.13 -6.02 6.47
CA MET A 23 -7.35 -5.80 7.25
C MET A 23 -8.26 -4.77 6.59
N VAL A 24 -7.71 -3.64 6.15
CA VAL A 24 -8.49 -2.51 5.61
C VAL A 24 -8.93 -2.73 4.17
N LEU A 25 -8.08 -3.29 3.31
CA LEU A 25 -8.39 -3.46 1.88
C LEU A 25 -9.19 -4.71 1.56
N LYS A 26 -9.22 -5.67 2.48
CA LYS A 26 -9.86 -6.97 2.23
C LYS A 26 -10.84 -7.38 3.31
N VAL A 27 -10.36 -7.55 4.54
CA VAL A 27 -11.19 -8.16 5.60
C VAL A 27 -12.40 -7.29 5.93
N VAL A 28 -12.21 -5.98 6.16
CA VAL A 28 -13.31 -5.08 6.50
C VAL A 28 -14.29 -4.89 5.33
N PRO A 29 -13.85 -4.58 4.09
CA PRO A 29 -14.75 -4.47 2.93
C PRO A 29 -15.57 -5.74 2.67
N ASP A 30 -14.97 -6.94 2.76
CA ASP A 30 -15.64 -8.22 2.54
C ASP A 30 -16.83 -8.45 3.52
N HIS A 31 -16.82 -7.78 4.68
CA HIS A 31 -17.91 -7.85 5.67
C HIS A 31 -19.00 -6.78 5.50
N ILE A 32 -18.72 -5.71 4.75
CA ILE A 32 -19.57 -4.52 4.71
C ILE A 32 -20.20 -4.32 3.34
N ILE A 33 -19.40 -4.40 2.28
CA ILE A 33 -19.81 -4.04 0.92
C ILE A 33 -20.55 -5.21 0.28
N VAL A 34 -21.81 -4.97 -0.10
CA VAL A 34 -22.61 -5.90 -0.88
C VAL A 34 -22.69 -5.36 -2.30
N ALA A 35 -21.94 -5.98 -3.21
CA ALA A 35 -21.85 -5.54 -4.60
C ALA A 35 -23.24 -5.42 -5.25
N GLY A 36 -23.57 -4.22 -5.74
CA GLY A 36 -24.86 -3.93 -6.38
C GLY A 36 -26.05 -3.72 -5.44
N ASP A 37 -25.86 -3.76 -4.11
CA ASP A 37 -26.91 -3.52 -3.13
C ASP A 37 -26.52 -2.41 -2.14
N ALA A 38 -26.91 -1.19 -2.50
CA ALA A 38 -26.67 0.01 -1.69
C ALA A 38 -27.37 -0.03 -0.33
N ALA A 39 -28.56 -0.63 -0.25
CA ALA A 39 -29.33 -0.69 0.98
C ALA A 39 -28.70 -1.69 1.97
N ALA A 40 -28.29 -2.87 1.49
CA ALA A 40 -27.57 -3.84 2.30
C ALA A 40 -26.22 -3.30 2.78
N THR A 41 -25.45 -2.66 1.89
CA THR A 41 -24.17 -2.03 2.23
C THR A 41 -24.35 -0.96 3.31
N ALA A 42 -25.31 -0.05 3.15
CA ALA A 42 -25.58 0.99 4.14
C ALA A 42 -26.06 0.41 5.48
N ASN A 43 -26.84 -0.67 5.46
CA ASN A 43 -27.25 -1.36 6.69
C ASN A 43 -26.08 -2.01 7.42
N ASN A 44 -25.17 -2.67 6.70
CA ASN A 44 -23.95 -3.23 7.27
C ASN A 44 -23.06 -2.13 7.85
N LEU A 45 -22.95 -0.99 7.16
CA LEU A 45 -22.15 0.16 7.61
C LEU A 45 -22.72 0.75 8.91
N ARG A 46 -24.05 0.86 9.04
CA ARG A 46 -24.70 1.26 10.31
C ARG A 46 -24.44 0.27 11.44
N ALA A 47 -24.59 -1.03 11.14
CA ALA A 47 -24.41 -2.09 12.14
C ALA A 47 -22.95 -2.19 12.63
N SER A 48 -21.99 -1.79 11.80
CA SER A 48 -20.55 -1.95 12.05
C SER A 48 -19.79 -0.62 12.05
N GLU A 49 -20.45 0.49 12.38
CA GLU A 49 -19.86 1.83 12.29
C GLU A 49 -18.53 1.96 13.06
N THR A 50 -18.46 1.41 14.28
CA THR A 50 -17.24 1.44 15.10
C THR A 50 -16.10 0.67 14.44
N LEU A 51 -16.37 -0.51 13.88
CA LEU A 51 -15.37 -1.30 13.16
C LEU A 51 -14.78 -0.48 12.02
N PHE A 52 -15.65 0.18 11.26
CA PHE A 52 -15.24 0.98 10.12
C PHE A 52 -14.39 2.19 10.55
N ARG A 53 -14.84 2.98 11.53
CA ARG A 53 -14.05 4.11 12.06
C ARG A 53 -12.68 3.69 12.58
N VAL A 54 -12.58 2.53 13.23
CA VAL A 54 -11.30 1.97 13.69
C VAL A 54 -10.45 1.53 12.49
N ALA A 55 -11.04 0.89 11.48
CA ALA A 55 -10.35 0.50 10.26
C ALA A 55 -9.77 1.72 9.52
N THR A 56 -10.55 2.80 9.36
CA THR A 56 -10.09 4.06 8.76
C THR A 56 -8.90 4.66 9.54
N LEU A 57 -8.92 4.63 10.88
CA LEU A 57 -7.80 5.11 11.70
C LEU A 57 -6.56 4.23 11.54
N VAL A 58 -6.75 2.91 11.45
CA VAL A 58 -5.67 1.95 11.18
C VAL A 58 -5.05 2.21 9.81
N ASP A 59 -5.86 2.51 8.80
CA ASP A 59 -5.41 2.83 7.45
C ASP A 59 -4.53 4.09 7.44
N LEU A 60 -5.02 5.19 8.00
CA LEU A 60 -4.27 6.44 8.12
C LEU A 60 -2.94 6.27 8.88
N LEU A 61 -2.95 5.45 9.93
CA LEU A 61 -1.72 5.14 10.67
C LEU A 61 -0.76 4.30 9.82
N ALA A 62 -1.27 3.32 9.07
CA ALA A 62 -0.48 2.48 8.19
C ALA A 62 0.25 3.32 7.13
N GLU A 63 -0.40 4.34 6.55
CA GLU A 63 0.22 5.27 5.60
C GLU A 63 1.40 6.04 6.19
N VAL A 64 1.25 6.54 7.43
CA VAL A 64 2.34 7.22 8.14
C VAL A 64 3.49 6.25 8.43
N LEU A 65 3.17 5.03 8.88
CA LEU A 65 4.18 4.00 9.13
C LEU A 65 4.89 3.58 7.84
N PHE A 66 4.18 3.52 6.73
CA PHE A 66 4.73 3.18 5.42
C PHE A 66 5.71 4.25 4.93
N LEU A 67 5.39 5.53 5.10
CA LEU A 67 6.34 6.61 4.84
C LEU A 67 7.62 6.46 5.66
N ILE A 68 7.51 6.10 6.95
CA ILE A 68 8.68 5.85 7.81
C ILE A 68 9.51 4.66 7.29
N VAL A 69 8.85 3.57 6.86
CA VAL A 69 9.50 2.40 6.24
C VAL A 69 10.26 2.81 4.99
N VAL A 70 9.64 3.56 4.09
CA VAL A 70 10.24 3.97 2.81
C VAL A 70 11.43 4.91 3.02
N LEU A 71 11.37 5.80 4.01
CA LEU A 71 12.52 6.61 4.44
C LEU A 71 13.65 5.77 5.07
N ALA A 72 13.32 4.68 5.77
CA ALA A 72 14.31 3.73 6.25
C ALA A 72 14.97 2.97 5.09
N LEU A 73 14.20 2.54 4.09
CA LEU A 73 14.70 1.92 2.86
C LEU A 73 15.60 2.89 2.09
N TYR A 74 15.25 4.17 2.00
CA TYR A 74 16.11 5.21 1.42
C TYR A 74 17.48 5.22 2.11
N ARG A 75 17.51 5.25 3.45
CA ARG A 75 18.76 5.26 4.21
C ARG A 75 19.59 4.00 4.00
N ILE A 76 18.94 2.85 3.80
CA ILE A 76 19.61 1.57 3.52
C ILE A 76 20.23 1.58 2.10
N PHE A 77 19.49 2.07 1.11
CA PHE A 77 19.86 1.94 -0.30
C PHE A 77 20.53 3.17 -0.91
N LYS A 78 20.58 4.32 -0.22
CA LYS A 78 21.25 5.54 -0.72
C LYS A 78 22.70 5.33 -1.10
N GLY A 79 23.41 4.45 -0.39
CA GLY A 79 24.81 4.09 -0.68
C GLY A 79 24.98 3.18 -1.91
N VAL A 80 23.89 2.61 -2.43
CA VAL A 80 23.89 1.79 -3.66
C VAL A 80 23.68 2.70 -4.87
N HIS A 81 22.63 3.52 -4.84
CA HIS A 81 22.36 4.53 -5.86
C HIS A 81 21.35 5.57 -5.33
N GLU A 82 21.82 6.76 -4.99
CA GLU A 82 20.99 7.81 -4.37
C GLU A 82 19.80 8.23 -5.24
N GLY A 83 19.99 8.42 -6.54
CA GLY A 83 18.91 8.80 -7.45
C GLY A 83 17.73 7.81 -7.48
N LEU A 84 17.99 6.50 -7.60
CA LEU A 84 16.94 5.48 -7.54
C LEU A 84 16.27 5.41 -6.16
N ALA A 85 17.04 5.58 -5.08
CA ALA A 85 16.48 5.62 -3.73
C ALA A 85 15.55 6.83 -3.57
N ALA A 86 15.90 7.99 -4.12
CA ALA A 86 15.06 9.18 -4.12
C ALA A 86 13.79 8.97 -4.95
N VAL A 87 13.89 8.42 -6.15
CA VAL A 87 12.74 8.11 -7.02
C VAL A 87 11.76 7.15 -6.33
N MET A 88 12.26 6.13 -5.63
CA MET A 88 11.45 5.23 -4.80
C MET A 88 10.63 5.99 -3.76
N VAL A 89 11.24 6.94 -3.03
CA VAL A 89 10.54 7.78 -2.05
C VAL A 89 9.52 8.70 -2.73
N VAL A 90 9.88 9.31 -3.86
CA VAL A 90 9.01 10.24 -4.58
C VAL A 90 7.70 9.57 -5.01
N PHE A 91 7.75 8.35 -5.54
CA PHE A 91 6.53 7.63 -5.92
C PHE A 91 5.58 7.42 -4.74
N VAL A 92 6.11 7.07 -3.56
CA VAL A 92 5.31 6.90 -2.34
C VAL A 92 4.80 8.24 -1.80
N VAL A 93 5.61 9.30 -1.82
CA VAL A 93 5.15 10.62 -1.35
C VAL A 93 4.02 11.17 -2.22
N ILE A 94 4.04 10.89 -3.53
CA ILE A 94 2.96 11.29 -4.46
C ILE A 94 1.70 10.42 -4.26
N SER A 95 1.84 9.18 -3.79
CA SER A 95 0.72 8.26 -3.52
C SER A 95 -0.10 8.73 -2.29
N LEU A 96 0.58 9.26 -1.27
CA LEU A 96 -0.05 9.68 -0.01
C LEU A 96 -1.23 10.68 -0.17
N PRO A 97 -1.15 11.76 -0.97
CA PRO A 97 -2.33 12.60 -1.20
C PRO A 97 -3.52 11.88 -1.83
N ILE A 98 -3.28 10.90 -2.71
CA ILE A 98 -4.34 10.16 -3.41
C ILE A 98 -5.08 9.26 -2.42
N ILE A 99 -4.35 8.51 -1.58
CA ILE A 99 -4.98 7.69 -0.55
C ILE A 99 -5.73 8.53 0.49
N LEU A 100 -5.23 9.71 0.87
CA LEU A 100 -5.95 10.62 1.77
C LEU A 100 -7.26 11.13 1.16
N ILE A 101 -7.30 11.35 -0.16
CA ILE A 101 -8.54 11.67 -0.87
C ILE A 101 -9.49 10.47 -0.86
N ALA A 102 -9.00 9.26 -1.14
CA ALA A 102 -9.81 8.04 -1.07
C ALA A 102 -10.45 7.86 0.32
N VAL A 103 -9.66 7.97 1.38
CA VAL A 103 -10.12 7.90 2.77
C VAL A 103 -11.13 9.00 3.10
N SER A 104 -11.03 10.18 2.49
CA SER A 104 -12.02 11.24 2.70
C SER A 104 -13.42 10.87 2.18
N PHE A 105 -13.51 10.15 1.06
CA PHE A 105 -14.78 9.64 0.54
C PHE A 105 -15.35 8.56 1.46
N GLU A 106 -14.49 7.69 1.97
CA GLU A 106 -14.82 6.65 2.93
C GLU A 106 -15.44 7.25 4.22
N ILE A 107 -14.79 8.25 4.81
CA ILE A 107 -15.28 8.98 5.99
C ILE A 107 -16.63 9.66 5.71
N ALA A 108 -16.78 10.25 4.51
CA ALA A 108 -18.01 10.90 4.10
C ALA A 108 -19.16 9.90 3.97
N ALA A 109 -18.91 8.69 3.44
CA ALA A 109 -19.92 7.64 3.30
C ALA A 109 -20.50 7.23 4.66
N VAL A 110 -19.65 6.99 5.66
CA VAL A 110 -20.08 6.67 7.03
C VAL A 110 -20.91 7.79 7.64
N SER A 111 -20.41 9.01 7.52
CA SER A 111 -21.05 10.19 8.09
C SER A 111 -22.45 10.39 7.51
N LEU A 112 -22.62 10.10 6.22
CA LEU A 112 -23.89 10.23 5.52
C LEU A 112 -24.92 9.20 5.99
N VAL A 113 -24.50 7.94 6.13
CA VAL A 113 -25.34 6.81 6.52
C VAL A 113 -25.91 6.94 7.94
N GLY A 114 -25.17 7.60 8.83
CA GLY A 114 -25.57 7.91 10.21
C GLY A 114 -26.19 9.31 10.41
N SER A 115 -26.29 10.15 9.37
CA SER A 115 -26.72 11.54 9.53
C SER A 115 -28.24 11.67 9.78
N ALA A 116 -28.59 12.14 10.98
CA ALA A 116 -29.98 12.51 11.30
C ALA A 116 -30.37 13.85 10.63
N ASP A 117 -29.42 14.79 10.57
CA ASP A 117 -29.66 16.16 10.09
C ASP A 117 -30.02 16.20 8.60
N LEU A 118 -29.31 15.43 7.77
CA LEU A 118 -29.56 15.34 6.33
C LEU A 118 -30.79 14.48 6.00
N GLY A 119 -31.28 13.68 6.95
CA GLY A 119 -32.51 12.89 6.78
C GLY A 119 -33.77 13.73 6.62
N SER A 120 -33.71 15.03 6.96
CA SER A 120 -34.80 15.98 6.73
C SER A 120 -34.85 16.51 5.28
N ALA A 121 -33.69 16.57 4.61
CA ALA A 121 -33.54 17.07 3.24
C ALA A 121 -33.48 15.95 2.19
N PHE A 122 -32.96 14.78 2.57
CA PHE A 122 -32.80 13.62 1.71
C PHE A 122 -33.55 12.41 2.28
N GLY A 123 -34.22 11.67 1.40
CA GLY A 123 -34.81 10.38 1.77
C GLY A 123 -33.73 9.35 2.08
N ARG A 124 -34.04 8.37 2.94
CA ARG A 124 -33.10 7.30 3.31
C ARG A 124 -32.50 6.55 2.12
N PRO A 125 -33.28 6.17 1.08
CA PRO A 125 -32.72 5.54 -0.11
C PRO A 125 -31.74 6.43 -0.87
N GLN A 126 -31.90 7.76 -0.82
CA GLN A 126 -30.97 8.71 -1.46
C GLN A 126 -29.66 8.78 -0.69
N LEU A 127 -29.71 8.79 0.65
CA LEU A 127 -28.51 8.76 1.49
C LEU A 127 -27.74 7.45 1.30
N ASP A 128 -28.43 6.31 1.21
CA ASP A 128 -27.81 5.00 0.96
C ASP A 128 -27.11 4.94 -0.41
N ALA A 129 -27.76 5.49 -1.45
CA ALA A 129 -27.18 5.57 -2.80
C ALA A 129 -25.96 6.51 -2.85
N LEU A 130 -26.02 7.67 -2.20
CA LEU A 130 -24.90 8.61 -2.12
C LEU A 130 -23.71 8.02 -1.34
N ALA A 131 -23.98 7.29 -0.25
CA ALA A 131 -22.92 6.61 0.50
C ALA A 131 -22.24 5.53 -0.35
N SER A 132 -23.02 4.77 -1.11
CA SER A 132 -22.48 3.76 -2.04
C SER A 132 -21.64 4.40 -3.15
N LEU A 133 -22.09 5.53 -3.70
CA LEU A 133 -21.32 6.30 -4.68
C LEU A 133 -19.98 6.79 -4.09
N LEU A 134 -19.95 7.22 -2.83
CA LEU A 134 -18.72 7.64 -2.16
C LEU A 134 -17.75 6.47 -1.95
N LEU A 135 -18.26 5.28 -1.61
CA LEU A 135 -17.44 4.07 -1.54
C LEU A 135 -16.91 3.67 -2.93
N ASP A 136 -17.72 3.80 -3.99
CA ASP A 136 -17.25 3.58 -5.37
C ASP A 136 -16.14 4.57 -5.74
N LEU A 137 -16.27 5.84 -5.36
CA LEU A 137 -15.24 6.87 -5.59
C LEU A 137 -13.96 6.59 -4.79
N HIS A 138 -14.07 6.07 -3.57
CA HIS A 138 -12.92 5.56 -2.81
C HIS A 138 -12.19 4.47 -3.60
N ASP A 139 -12.90 3.45 -4.08
CA ASP A 139 -12.30 2.37 -4.87
C ASP A 139 -11.64 2.88 -6.16
N LYS A 140 -12.24 3.87 -6.83
CA LYS A 140 -11.63 4.49 -8.02
C LYS A 140 -10.39 5.30 -7.69
N ALA A 141 -10.38 6.02 -6.58
CA ALA A 141 -9.18 6.74 -6.13
C ALA A 141 -8.05 5.76 -5.76
N GLN A 142 -8.37 4.66 -5.07
CA GLN A 142 -7.41 3.59 -4.79
C GLN A 142 -6.88 2.94 -6.07
N LEU A 143 -7.72 2.71 -7.08
CA LEU A 143 -7.27 2.17 -8.36
C LEU A 143 -6.20 3.05 -9.02
N VAL A 144 -6.30 4.39 -8.92
CA VAL A 144 -5.25 5.29 -9.42
C VAL A 144 -3.96 5.11 -8.61
N ASP A 145 -4.08 4.94 -7.30
CA ASP A 145 -2.95 4.75 -6.38
C ASP A 145 -2.19 3.44 -6.63
N VAL A 146 -2.88 2.38 -7.06
CA VAL A 146 -2.29 1.08 -7.45
C VAL A 146 -1.13 1.25 -8.44
N MET A 147 -1.21 2.23 -9.35
CA MET A 147 -0.10 2.55 -10.25
C MET A 147 1.18 2.89 -9.48
N LEU A 148 1.07 3.78 -8.49
CA LEU A 148 2.20 4.30 -7.73
C LEU A 148 2.75 3.23 -6.79
N TRP A 149 1.87 2.39 -6.22
CA TRP A 149 2.23 1.14 -5.52
C TRP A 149 3.00 0.17 -6.41
N GLY A 150 2.72 0.10 -7.71
CA GLY A 150 3.54 -0.65 -8.65
C GLY A 150 4.87 0.05 -8.95
N LEU A 151 4.82 1.36 -9.19
CA LEU A 151 5.96 2.12 -9.70
C LEU A 151 7.12 2.24 -8.71
N TRP A 152 6.86 2.34 -7.40
CA TRP A 152 7.93 2.42 -6.40
C TRP A 152 8.69 1.08 -6.23
N LEU A 153 8.10 -0.04 -6.63
CA LEU A 153 8.74 -1.36 -6.54
C LEU A 153 9.83 -1.56 -7.60
N PHE A 154 9.76 -0.88 -8.75
CA PHE A 154 10.83 -0.93 -9.76
C PHE A 154 12.17 -0.36 -9.26
N PRO A 155 12.26 0.87 -8.73
CA PRO A 155 13.49 1.38 -8.15
C PRO A 155 13.91 0.58 -6.91
N LEU A 156 12.97 0.14 -6.06
CA LEU A 156 13.30 -0.74 -4.93
C LEU A 156 13.97 -2.03 -5.40
N GLY A 157 13.35 -2.76 -6.34
CA GLY A 157 13.89 -4.01 -6.86
C GLY A 157 15.22 -3.81 -7.58
N ALA A 158 15.38 -2.73 -8.35
CA ALA A 158 16.66 -2.38 -8.96
C ALA A 158 17.76 -2.12 -7.92
N LEU A 159 17.45 -1.41 -6.82
CA LEU A 159 18.37 -1.19 -5.71
C LEU A 159 18.73 -2.50 -5.01
N GLN A 160 17.74 -3.35 -4.75
CA GLN A 160 17.95 -4.68 -4.16
C GLN A 160 18.88 -5.54 -5.03
N LEU A 161 18.67 -5.58 -6.35
CA LEU A 161 19.53 -6.31 -7.29
C LEU A 161 20.97 -5.77 -7.37
N ARG A 162 21.15 -4.45 -7.19
CA ARG A 162 22.46 -3.77 -7.26
C ARG A 162 23.20 -3.73 -5.93
N SER A 163 22.52 -4.03 -4.83
CA SER A 163 23.02 -3.83 -3.46
C SER A 163 24.18 -4.75 -3.07
N GLY A 164 24.23 -5.97 -3.62
CA GLY A 164 25.19 -7.00 -3.22
C GLY A 164 24.94 -7.64 -1.85
N PHE A 165 24.02 -7.09 -1.04
CA PHE A 165 23.68 -7.61 0.30
C PHE A 165 22.22 -8.11 0.41
N VAL A 166 21.36 -7.80 -0.57
CA VAL A 166 20.01 -8.37 -0.68
C VAL A 166 20.06 -9.59 -1.62
N PRO A 167 19.45 -10.73 -1.26
CA PRO A 167 19.32 -11.86 -2.18
C PRO A 167 18.61 -11.42 -3.47
N ARG A 168 19.19 -11.78 -4.63
CA ARG A 168 18.66 -11.35 -5.93
C ARG A 168 17.19 -11.72 -6.16
N VAL A 169 16.75 -12.85 -5.61
CA VAL A 169 15.35 -13.30 -5.68
C VAL A 169 14.39 -12.24 -5.12
N VAL A 170 14.74 -11.55 -4.03
CA VAL A 170 13.89 -10.50 -3.44
C VAL A 170 13.72 -9.34 -4.42
N GLY A 171 14.81 -8.91 -5.06
CA GLY A 171 14.79 -7.85 -6.07
C GLY A 171 13.99 -8.20 -7.32
N VAL A 172 14.08 -9.45 -7.80
CA VAL A 172 13.25 -9.93 -8.91
C VAL A 172 11.78 -9.96 -8.52
N LEU A 173 11.45 -10.51 -7.35
CA LEU A 173 10.07 -10.56 -6.88
C LEU A 173 9.48 -9.17 -6.70
N ALA A 174 10.25 -8.18 -6.23
CA ALA A 174 9.81 -6.79 -6.16
C ALA A 174 9.49 -6.21 -7.56
N ILE A 175 10.32 -6.45 -8.57
CA ILE A 175 10.04 -5.97 -9.94
C ILE A 175 8.81 -6.66 -10.54
N VAL A 176 8.67 -7.98 -10.35
CA VAL A 176 7.50 -8.74 -10.81
C VAL A 176 6.23 -8.24 -10.12
N ALA A 177 6.31 -7.95 -8.82
CA ALA A 177 5.23 -7.34 -8.06
C ALA A 177 4.82 -5.96 -8.62
N GLY A 178 5.81 -5.10 -8.89
CA GLY A 178 5.56 -3.79 -9.51
C GLY A 178 4.87 -3.89 -10.87
N ALA A 179 5.31 -4.84 -11.71
CA ALA A 179 4.65 -5.12 -12.98
C ALA A 179 3.22 -5.63 -12.80
N GLY A 180 2.98 -6.48 -11.78
CA GLY A 180 1.66 -6.97 -11.43
C GLY A 180 0.66 -5.85 -11.15
N TYR A 181 1.03 -4.87 -10.31
CA TYR A 181 0.19 -3.71 -10.01
C TYR A 181 -0.10 -2.84 -11.24
N VAL A 182 0.92 -2.56 -12.08
CA VAL A 182 0.72 -1.76 -13.29
C VAL A 182 -0.19 -2.47 -14.30
N LEU A 183 -0.04 -3.80 -14.45
CA LEU A 183 -0.93 -4.60 -15.30
C LEU A 183 -2.36 -4.62 -14.75
N ASP A 184 -2.53 -4.74 -13.44
CA ASP A 184 -3.84 -4.75 -12.78
C ASP A 184 -4.61 -3.45 -13.06
N LEU A 185 -3.94 -2.30 -12.93
CA LEU A 185 -4.52 -1.02 -13.34
C LEU A 185 -4.87 -1.00 -14.83
N ALA A 186 -3.92 -1.35 -15.70
CA ALA A 186 -4.12 -1.30 -17.15
C ALA A 186 -5.34 -2.14 -17.59
N ILE A 187 -5.50 -3.32 -17.01
CA ILE A 187 -6.61 -4.23 -17.29
C ILE A 187 -7.92 -3.68 -16.71
N SER A 188 -7.91 -3.18 -15.48
CA SER A 188 -9.09 -2.58 -14.85
C SER A 188 -9.64 -1.38 -15.62
N VAL A 189 -8.77 -0.63 -16.30
CA VAL A 189 -9.16 0.53 -17.14
C VAL A 189 -9.58 0.12 -18.55
N VAL A 190 -8.82 -0.76 -19.21
CA VAL A 190 -9.02 -1.09 -20.63
C VAL A 190 -10.07 -2.19 -20.84
N ALA A 191 -10.15 -3.14 -19.91
CA ALA A 191 -10.99 -4.33 -20.02
C ALA A 191 -11.58 -4.71 -18.65
N PRO A 192 -12.49 -3.90 -18.08
CA PRO A 192 -13.06 -4.12 -16.76
C PRO A 192 -13.77 -5.48 -16.62
N ASP A 193 -14.32 -6.03 -17.70
CA ASP A 193 -14.97 -7.35 -17.71
C ASP A 193 -13.98 -8.54 -17.68
N ALA A 194 -12.69 -8.31 -17.95
CA ALA A 194 -11.64 -9.32 -17.93
C ALA A 194 -10.98 -9.50 -16.54
N THR A 195 -11.35 -8.66 -15.56
CA THR A 195 -10.75 -8.59 -14.21
C THR A 195 -10.79 -9.90 -13.41
N LYS A 196 -11.78 -10.78 -13.67
CA LYS A 196 -11.85 -12.12 -13.03
C LYS A 196 -10.67 -13.04 -13.37
N ALA A 197 -9.94 -12.77 -14.45
CA ALA A 197 -8.82 -13.60 -14.89
C ALA A 197 -7.48 -13.29 -14.17
N LEU A 198 -7.41 -12.22 -13.35
CA LEU A 198 -6.13 -11.72 -12.82
C LEU A 198 -5.89 -11.85 -11.31
N SER A 199 -6.61 -12.74 -10.62
CA SER A 199 -6.34 -13.05 -9.20
C SER A 199 -4.88 -13.45 -8.92
N GLY A 200 -4.14 -13.90 -9.95
CA GLY A 200 -2.72 -14.20 -9.89
C GLY A 200 -1.80 -12.97 -9.76
N ALA A 201 -2.12 -11.82 -10.37
CA ALA A 201 -1.23 -10.65 -10.37
C ALA A 201 -1.13 -10.01 -8.98
N ALA A 202 -2.27 -9.86 -8.29
CA ALA A 202 -2.32 -9.38 -6.90
C ALA A 202 -1.57 -10.33 -5.94
N SER A 203 -1.62 -11.65 -6.19
CA SER A 203 -0.89 -12.64 -5.37
C SER A 203 0.63 -12.58 -5.57
N LEU A 204 1.09 -12.28 -6.79
CA LEU A 204 2.52 -12.08 -7.09
C LEU A 204 3.03 -10.74 -6.54
N ALA A 205 2.17 -9.72 -6.53
CA ALA A 205 2.47 -8.42 -5.94
C ALA A 205 2.79 -8.53 -4.44
N GLN A 206 1.91 -9.20 -3.70
CA GLN A 206 2.09 -9.46 -2.26
C GLN A 206 3.36 -10.28 -1.98
N ALA A 207 3.73 -11.21 -2.86
CA ALA A 207 4.93 -12.03 -2.69
C ALA A 207 6.23 -11.21 -2.71
N GLY A 208 6.34 -10.18 -3.55
CA GLY A 208 7.51 -9.31 -3.63
C GLY A 208 7.71 -8.44 -2.39
N GLU A 209 6.61 -7.90 -1.86
CA GLU A 209 6.62 -7.11 -0.63
C GLU A 209 6.95 -7.97 0.58
N LEU A 210 6.29 -9.13 0.71
CA LEU A 210 6.57 -10.08 1.78
C LEU A 210 8.01 -10.59 1.74
N ALA A 211 8.58 -10.82 0.56
CA ALA A 211 9.99 -11.19 0.43
C ALA A 211 10.91 -10.08 0.96
N THR A 212 10.56 -8.81 0.73
CA THR A 212 11.31 -7.65 1.26
C THR A 212 11.18 -7.57 2.78
N VAL A 213 9.98 -7.75 3.34
CA VAL A 213 9.71 -7.79 4.78
C VAL A 213 10.53 -8.90 5.45
N VAL A 214 10.45 -10.12 4.91
CA VAL A 214 11.19 -11.29 5.43
C VAL A 214 12.69 -11.02 5.40
N TRP A 215 13.21 -10.43 4.31
CA TRP A 215 14.62 -10.07 4.25
C TRP A 215 15.00 -9.03 5.32
N LEU A 216 14.22 -7.96 5.50
CA LEU A 216 14.49 -6.93 6.53
C LEU A 216 14.53 -7.52 7.95
N LEU A 217 13.63 -8.46 8.24
CA LEU A 217 13.58 -9.16 9.52
C LEU A 217 14.74 -10.14 9.70
N ALA A 218 15.12 -10.85 8.64
CA ALA A 218 16.18 -11.86 8.65
C ALA A 218 17.59 -11.27 8.55
N ALA A 219 17.75 -10.03 8.07
CA ALA A 219 19.04 -9.40 7.85
C ALA A 219 19.94 -9.48 9.10
N ARG A 220 21.15 -10.00 8.90
CA ARG A 220 22.21 -10.11 9.91
C ARG A 220 23.40 -9.26 9.47
N GLY A 221 23.93 -8.46 10.39
CA GLY A 221 25.29 -7.89 10.39
C GLY A 221 25.69 -6.91 9.29
N ASP A 222 25.47 -7.29 8.04
CA ASP A 222 26.52 -7.08 7.04
C ASP A 222 26.14 -6.13 5.91
N THR A 223 25.15 -5.27 6.15
CA THR A 223 24.84 -4.14 5.26
C THR A 223 25.94 -3.07 5.30
N SER A 224 26.87 -3.13 6.28
CA SER A 224 27.98 -2.18 6.41
C SER A 224 29.27 -2.59 5.66
N ARG A 225 29.55 -3.88 5.40
CA ARG A 225 30.80 -4.27 4.69
C ARG A 225 30.77 -3.95 3.20
N ALA A 226 29.59 -3.90 2.58
CA ALA A 226 29.46 -3.57 1.15
C ALA A 226 29.79 -2.09 0.84
N ALA A 227 29.52 -1.17 1.78
CA ALA A 227 29.93 0.24 1.66
C ALA A 227 31.44 0.42 1.88
N ALA A 228 32.04 -0.37 2.78
CA ALA A 228 33.48 -0.29 3.09
C ALA A 228 34.38 -0.81 1.97
N HIS A 229 33.95 -1.84 1.23
CA HIS A 229 34.75 -2.42 0.14
C HIS A 229 34.86 -1.51 -1.10
N ARG A 230 33.97 -0.52 -1.30
CA ARG A 230 34.05 0.41 -2.44
C ARG A 230 34.87 1.68 -2.17
N VAL A 231 34.97 2.13 -0.92
CA VAL A 231 35.83 3.27 -0.57
C VAL A 231 37.31 2.90 -0.71
N VAL A 232 37.67 1.64 -0.43
CA VAL A 232 39.05 1.15 -0.59
C VAL A 232 39.40 0.89 -2.06
N ALA A 233 38.43 0.47 -2.89
CA ALA A 233 38.68 0.16 -4.31
C ALA A 233 38.77 1.39 -5.24
N VAL A 234 38.40 2.59 -4.75
CA VAL A 234 38.54 3.87 -5.49
C VAL A 234 39.75 4.68 -4.97
N ALA A 235 40.36 4.26 -3.86
CA ALA A 235 41.50 4.91 -3.22
C ALA A 235 42.80 4.09 -3.32
N GLY A 236 42.84 3.05 -4.17
CA GLY A 236 44.00 2.21 -4.44
C GLY A 236 44.35 2.17 -5.91
#